data_AF-A0A4Q8B8L5-F1
#
_entry.id   AF-A0A4Q8B8L5-F1
#
_cell.length_a   1.000
_cell.length_b   1.000
_cell.length_c   1.000
_cell.angle_alpha   90.00
_cell.angle_beta   90.00
_cell.angle_gamma   90.00
#
_symmetry.space_group_name_H-M   'P 1'
#
loop_
_entity.id
_entity.type
_entity.pdbx_description
1 polymer ?
#
loop_
_entity_poly.entity_id
_entity_poly.type
_entity_poly.pdbx_seq_one_letter_code
_entity_poly.pdbx_strand_id
1 'polypeptide(L)' 'MGDRPPEGYVEPISVWLVEFLDSRQPGERFQAGAFTTEEEAQRLLEALGQAGGYEELCINLVPVHARLEDWDWDR' A
#
# COMPACT_ATOMS: atom_id res chain seq x y z
N MET A 1 -7.26 8.37 -28.25
CA MET A 1 -8.34 7.43 -28.61
C MET A 1 -8.06 6.23 -27.74
N GLY A 2 -8.77 6.11 -26.61
CA GLY A 2 -8.37 5.17 -25.55
C GLY A 2 -8.66 3.74 -25.99
N ASP A 3 -7.62 2.91 -26.01
CA ASP A 3 -7.80 1.47 -26.15
C ASP A 3 -8.75 0.99 -25.06
N ARG A 4 -9.74 0.17 -25.43
CA ARG A 4 -10.62 -0.44 -24.44
C ARG A 4 -9.79 -1.42 -23.60
N PRO A 5 -10.10 -1.55 -22.30
CA PRO A 5 -9.45 -2.56 -21.47
C PRO A 5 -9.69 -3.96 -22.06
N PRO A 6 -8.76 -4.91 -21.85
CA PRO A 6 -8.86 -6.26 -22.36
C PRO A 6 -10.12 -6.97 -21.84
N GLU A 7 -10.55 -8.01 -22.54
CA GLU A 7 -11.70 -8.80 -22.10
C GLU A 7 -11.47 -9.39 -20.71
N GLY A 8 -12.42 -9.14 -19.81
CA GLY A 8 -12.34 -9.60 -18.43
C GLY A 8 -11.42 -8.76 -17.53
N TYR A 9 -10.99 -7.56 -17.95
CA TYR A 9 -10.24 -6.63 -17.09
C TYR A 9 -10.96 -6.36 -15.76
N VAL A 10 -10.19 -6.30 -14.68
CA VAL A 10 -10.68 -6.00 -13.33
C VAL A 10 -9.99 -4.75 -12.82
N GLU A 11 -10.79 -3.74 -12.44
CA GLU A 11 -10.27 -2.51 -11.86
C GLU A 11 -9.48 -2.79 -10.56
N PRO A 12 -8.33 -2.12 -10.35
CA PRO A 12 -7.58 -2.26 -9.11
C PRO A 12 -8.36 -1.72 -7.92
N ILE A 13 -8.13 -2.32 -6.76
CA ILE A 13 -8.56 -1.73 -5.49
C ILE A 13 -7.46 -0.81 -4.95
N SER A 14 -7.86 0.30 -4.35
CA SER A 14 -6.92 1.13 -3.59
C SER A 14 -6.72 0.56 -2.19
N VAL A 15 -5.47 0.42 -1.78
CA VAL A 15 -5.09 -0.13 -0.47
C VAL A 15 -4.22 0.87 0.27
N TRP A 16 -4.53 1.08 1.54
CA TRP A 16 -3.78 1.89 2.49
C TRP A 16 -2.69 1.02 3.13
N LEU A 17 -1.47 1.16 2.65
CA LEU A 17 -0.29 0.42 3.07
C LEU A 17 0.42 1.16 4.20
N VAL A 18 0.51 0.56 5.39
CA VAL A 18 1.27 1.10 6.52
C VAL A 18 2.70 0.58 6.43
N GLU A 19 3.66 1.50 6.36
CA GLU A 19 5.07 1.20 6.22
C GLU A 19 5.91 1.88 7.31
N PHE A 20 7.09 1.31 7.57
CA PHE A 20 8.07 1.89 8.49
C PHE A 20 9.50 1.80 7.97
N LEU A 21 10.35 2.71 8.46
CA LEU A 21 11.81 2.63 8.32
C LEU A 21 12.42 1.97 9.56
N ASP A 22 13.33 1.01 9.33
CA ASP A 22 14.14 0.39 10.37
C ASP A 22 15.53 1.03 10.38
N SER A 23 15.91 1.61 11.52
CA SER A 23 17.21 2.25 11.73
C SER A 23 18.40 1.31 11.49
N ARG A 24 18.17 0.00 11.64
CA ARG A 24 19.18 -1.04 11.41
C ARG A 24 19.37 -1.34 9.92
N GLN A 25 18.44 -0.91 9.06
CA GLN A 25 18.47 -1.10 7.61
C GLN A 25 18.14 0.22 6.89
N PRO A 26 19.07 1.21 6.92
CA PRO A 26 18.82 2.54 6.38
C PRO A 26 18.48 2.50 4.89
N GLY A 27 17.39 3.18 4.51
CA GLY A 27 16.92 3.28 3.12
C GLY A 27 15.95 2.18 2.69
N GLU A 28 15.71 1.17 3.53
CA GLU A 28 14.70 0.15 3.28
C GLU A 28 13.39 0.47 4.00
N ARG A 29 12.27 0.23 3.30
CA ARG A 29 10.91 0.33 3.84
C ARG A 29 10.34 -1.05 4.07
N PHE A 30 9.67 -1.22 5.20
CA PHE A 30 9.03 -2.46 5.58
C PHE A 30 7.53 -2.26 5.73
N GLN A 31 6.76 -3.25 5.31
CA GLN A 31 5.30 -3.24 5.45
C GLN A 31 4.92 -3.73 6.87
N ALA A 32 4.13 -2.92 7.57
CA ALA A 32 3.48 -3.32 8.82
C ALA A 32 2.04 -3.83 8.60
N GLY A 33 1.34 -3.33 7.58
CA GLY A 33 -0.03 -3.73 7.29
C GLY A 33 -0.57 -3.15 5.98
N ALA A 34 -1.69 -3.68 5.51
CA ALA A 34 -2.42 -3.22 4.33
C ALA A 34 -3.92 -3.27 4.61
N PHE A 35 -4.64 -2.20 4.29
CA PHE A 35 -6.04 -2.03 4.66
C PHE A 35 -6.87 -1.48 3.51
N THR A 36 -8.16 -1.83 3.49
CA THR A 36 -9.12 -1.31 2.48
C THR A 36 -9.75 0.02 2.90
N THR A 37 -9.51 0.48 4.14
CA THR A 37 -9.99 1.77 4.65
C THR A 37 -8.86 2.58 5.26
N GLU A 38 -8.93 3.91 5.14
CA GLU A 38 -7.94 4.83 5.70
C GLU A 38 -7.97 4.77 7.23
N GLU A 39 -9.17 4.65 7.81
CA GLU A 39 -9.38 4.61 9.26
C GLU A 39 -8.74 3.37 9.91
N GLU A 40 -8.69 2.24 9.23
CA GLU A 40 -7.99 1.05 9.71
C GLU A 40 -6.46 1.24 9.68
N ALA A 41 -5.94 1.78 8.59
CA ALA A 41 -4.52 2.08 8.47
C ALA A 41 -4.06 3.12 9.51
N GLN A 42 -4.84 4.17 9.71
CA GLN A 42 -4.56 5.23 10.68
C GLN A 42 -4.55 4.70 12.12
N ARG A 43 -5.49 3.80 12.47
CA ARG A 43 -5.49 3.15 13.79
C ARG A 43 -4.21 2.34 14.04
N LEU A 44 -3.72 1.62 13.03
CA LEU A 44 -2.45 0.90 13.15
C LEU A 44 -1.27 1.87 13.29
N LEU A 45 -1.23 2.90 12.44
CA LEU A 45 -0.17 3.92 12.45
C LEU A 45 -0.02 4.55 13.84
N GLU A 46 -1.13 4.95 14.46
CA GLU A 46 -1.17 5.50 15.80
C GLU A 46 -0.69 4.51 16.85
N ALA A 47 -1.17 3.26 16.80
CA ALA A 47 -0.77 2.22 17.74
C ALA A 47 0.75 1.94 17.70
N LEU A 48 1.33 1.87 16.50
CA LEU A 48 2.78 1.68 16.31
C LEU A 48 3.58 2.91 16.75
N GLY A 49 3.07 4.11 16.47
CA GLY A 49 3.69 5.36 16.92
C GLY A 49 3.77 5.47 18.44
N GLN A 50 2.76 4.96 19.17
CA GLN A 50 2.77 4.92 20.63
C GLN A 50 3.64 3.80 21.21
N ALA A 51 3.78 2.67 20.52
CA ALA A 51 4.64 1.58 20.96
C ALA A 51 6.14 1.94 20.90
N GLY A 52 6.51 2.86 20.01
CA GLY A 52 7.88 3.28 19.77
C GLY A 52 8.71 2.21 19.04
N GLY A 53 9.96 2.55 18.74
CA GLY A 53 10.89 1.63 18.05
C GLY A 53 10.90 1.70 16.53
N TYR A 54 10.08 2.58 15.94
CA TYR A 54 10.10 2.91 14.51
C TYR A 54 10.58 4.35 14.33
N GLU A 55 11.49 4.60 13.39
CA GLU A 55 12.01 5.95 13.14
C GLU A 55 11.03 6.81 12.35
N GLU A 56 10.40 6.19 11.35
CA GLU A 56 9.41 6.82 10.50
C GLU A 56 8.30 5.82 10.24
N LEU A 57 7.05 6.27 10.37
CA LEU A 57 5.84 5.54 10.09
C LEU A 57 5.04 6.34 9.07
N CYS A 58 4.58 5.69 8.00
CA CYS A 58 3.79 6.36 6.97
C CYS A 58 2.69 5.45 6.42
N ILE A 59 1.72 6.09 5.76
CA ILE A 59 0.67 5.40 5.01
C ILE A 59 0.85 5.78 3.54
N ASN A 60 0.99 4.77 2.67
CA ASN A 60 1.01 4.94 1.23
C ASN A 60 -0.26 4.35 0.62
N LEU A 61 -0.87 5.07 -0.32
CA LEU A 61 -2.01 4.57 -1.07
C LEU A 61 -1.51 3.89 -2.35
N VAL A 62 -1.75 2.58 -2.47
CA VAL A 62 -1.27 1.77 -3.59
C VAL A 62 -2.43 1.10 -4.33
N PRO A 63 -2.46 1.10 -5.67
CA PRO A 63 -3.39 0.28 -6.43
C PRO A 63 -2.94 -1.19 -6.38
N VAL A 64 -3.88 -2.10 -6.12
CA VAL A 64 -3.63 -3.54 -6.11
C VAL A 64 -4.51 -4.19 -7.18
N HIS A 65 -3.87 -4.78 -8.17
CA HIS A 65 -4.52 -5.53 -9.24
C HIS A 65 -4.63 -6.99 -8.84
N ALA A 66 -5.75 -7.62 -9.19
CA ALA A 66 -5.96 -9.04 -8.91
C ALA A 66 -5.10 -9.95 -9.81
N ARG A 67 -4.67 -9.44 -10.97
CA ARG A 67 -3.92 -10.18 -11.98
C ARG A 67 -2.82 -9.31 -12.56
N LEU A 68 -1.74 -9.95 -13.01
CA LEU A 68 -0.61 -9.25 -13.61
C LEU A 68 -0.97 -8.62 -14.96
N GLU A 69 -1.86 -9.25 -15.72
CA GLU A 69 -2.30 -8.76 -17.03
C GLU A 69 -3.06 -7.43 -16.93
N ASP A 70 -3.83 -7.24 -15.85
CA ASP A 70 -4.53 -5.99 -15.57
C ASP A 70 -3.53 -4.89 -15.20
N TRP A 71 -2.52 -5.22 -14.38
CA TRP A 71 -1.44 -4.29 -14.03
C TRP A 71 -0.58 -3.89 -15.23
N ASP A 72 -0.23 -4.85 -16.09
CA ASP A 72 0.56 -4.59 -17.30
C ASP A 72 -0.16 -3.65 -18.28
N TRP A 73 -1.49 -3.69 -18.30
CA TRP A 73 -2.31 -2.79 -19.11
C TRP A 73 -2.42 -1.38 -18.51
N ASP A 74 -2.55 -1.26 -17.19
CA ASP A 74 -2.70 0.02 -16.47
C ASP A 74 -1.40 0.85 -16.35
N ARG A 75 -0.24 0.23 -16.61
CA ARG A 75 1.09 0.84 -16.43
C ARG A 75 1.45 1.94 -17.43
#